data_AF-A0A7V3FV23-F1
#
_entry.id   AF-A0A7V3FV23-F1
#
_cell.length_a   1.000
_cell.length_b   1.000
_cell.length_c   1.000
_cell.angle_alpha   90.00
_cell.angle_beta   90.00
_cell.angle_gamma   90.00
#
_symmetry.space_group_name_H-M   'P 1'
#
loop_
_entity.id
_entity.type
_entity.pdbx_description
1 polymer ?
#
loop_
_entity_poly.entity_id
_entity_poly.type
_entity_poly.pdbx_seq_one_letter_code
_entity_poly.pdbx_strand_id
1 'polypeptide(L)'
;MEYTCNKCGHVFGIKGNYTRHINRKIPCSKEEKNEYIKNKLKCNSCNKQFASLQTLKYHQQGHCSVLKSKESTINPKRSEISQNEPKNSQNEPKNSQNEPKNSQIKPKNSQIKLIDDNHDNIKCNHCKRVFTLKSSLNKHLQGRCKVKKQHDQEKEDLMTRLIKEKEESDKKLKEQNKRFEEKLAEKDRQIEEIIKKMESMEKLIKTRNATSIQNAEKIQNNTLNSNYNNTVNNIKIIAYGKEDLSHILENDYKMILNKGFKSVPALVESIHFNRNKPENHNIYISNMRDNYVLIYDGNEWQLRERENVLQEMV
;
A
#
# COMPACT_ATOMS: atom_id res chain seq x y z
N MET A 1 20.48 9.55 -55.23
CA MET A 1 19.16 10.23 -55.07
C MET A 1 18.92 10.34 -53.57
N GLU A 2 18.74 11.55 -53.06
CA GLU A 2 18.62 11.82 -51.63
C GLU A 2 17.18 12.13 -51.23
N TYR A 3 16.83 11.90 -49.97
CA TYR A 3 15.47 12.03 -49.45
C TYR A 3 15.47 12.94 -48.22
N THR A 4 14.94 14.16 -48.35
CA THR A 4 14.98 15.18 -47.29
C THR A 4 13.63 15.30 -46.59
N CYS A 5 13.62 15.37 -45.26
CA CYS A 5 12.38 15.55 -44.51
C CYS A 5 11.95 17.02 -44.41
N ASN A 6 10.83 17.36 -45.06
CA ASN A 6 10.28 18.72 -45.06
C ASN A 6 9.98 19.29 -43.66
N LYS A 7 9.72 18.43 -42.65
CA LYS A 7 9.38 18.86 -41.28
C LYS A 7 10.58 19.19 -40.38
N CYS A 8 11.76 18.63 -40.65
CA CYS A 8 12.95 18.85 -39.81
C CYS A 8 14.25 19.17 -40.58
N GLY A 9 14.24 19.09 -41.92
CA GLY A 9 15.41 19.34 -42.77
C GLY A 9 16.41 18.17 -42.89
N HIS A 10 16.23 17.08 -42.15
CA HIS A 10 17.18 15.95 -42.16
C HIS A 10 17.19 15.23 -43.52
N VAL A 11 18.38 15.05 -44.10
CA VAL A 11 18.63 14.34 -45.36
C VAL A 11 18.88 12.84 -45.10
N PHE A 12 18.44 11.96 -45.99
CA PHE A 12 18.67 10.52 -45.93
C PHE A 12 19.11 9.97 -47.29
N GLY A 13 20.25 9.27 -47.33
CA GLY A 13 20.73 8.60 -48.56
C GLY A 13 19.99 7.30 -48.92
N ILE A 14 19.01 6.85 -48.11
CA ILE A 14 18.28 5.58 -48.31
C ILE A 14 16.78 5.80 -48.07
N LYS A 15 15.96 5.50 -49.09
CA LYS A 15 14.49 5.71 -49.09
C LYS A 15 13.78 5.08 -47.87
N GLY A 16 14.16 3.85 -47.50
CA GLY A 16 13.57 3.16 -46.34
C GLY A 16 13.81 3.86 -45.00
N ASN A 17 14.94 4.57 -44.84
CA ASN A 17 15.20 5.36 -43.64
C ASN A 17 14.33 6.63 -43.61
N TYR A 18 14.16 7.29 -44.75
CA TYR A 18 13.23 8.41 -44.90
C TYR A 18 11.77 7.99 -44.61
N THR A 19 11.28 6.90 -45.20
CA THR A 19 9.92 6.37 -44.96
C THR A 19 9.70 6.04 -43.48
N ARG A 20 10.67 5.37 -42.83
CA ARG A 20 10.63 5.09 -41.38
C ARG A 20 10.69 6.35 -40.52
N HIS A 21 11.33 7.41 -41.00
CA HIS A 21 11.44 8.70 -40.29
C HIS A 21 10.11 9.50 -40.34
N ILE A 22 9.43 9.56 -41.49
CA ILE A 22 8.15 10.27 -41.61
C ILE A 22 6.98 9.54 -40.93
N ASN A 23 7.03 8.20 -40.86
CA ASN A 23 5.96 7.36 -40.30
C ASN A 23 6.10 7.08 -38.78
N ARG A 24 6.81 7.93 -38.02
CA ARG A 24 6.97 7.76 -36.56
C ARG A 24 5.72 8.26 -35.83
N LYS A 25 5.31 7.55 -34.76
CA LYS A 25 4.18 7.94 -33.89
C LYS A 25 4.33 9.34 -33.24
N ILE A 26 5.56 9.86 -33.17
CA ILE A 26 5.85 11.23 -32.73
C ILE A 26 6.47 11.94 -33.94
N PRO A 27 5.83 13.00 -34.48
CA PRO A 27 6.39 13.77 -35.58
C PRO A 27 7.74 14.40 -35.22
N CYS A 28 8.61 14.55 -36.22
CA CYS A 28 9.75 15.44 -36.13
C CYS A 28 9.29 16.90 -36.28
N SER A 29 9.84 17.79 -35.46
CA SER A 29 9.71 19.25 -35.55
C SER A 29 11.09 19.87 -35.83
N LYS A 30 11.10 21.15 -36.21
CA LYS A 30 12.31 21.91 -36.55
C LYS A 30 12.79 22.83 -35.42
N GLU A 31 12.11 22.78 -34.27
CA GLU A 31 12.27 23.71 -33.16
C GLU A 31 13.23 23.20 -32.08
N GLU A 32 14.00 24.16 -31.58
CA GLU A 32 15.25 24.02 -30.86
C GLU A 32 15.19 23.10 -29.62
N LYS A 33 16.06 22.08 -29.61
CA LYS A 33 16.42 21.33 -28.41
C LYS A 33 17.94 21.18 -28.34
N ASN A 34 18.60 21.97 -27.51
CA ASN A 34 19.90 21.57 -26.94
C ASN A 34 20.32 22.32 -25.65
N GLU A 35 19.98 23.60 -25.47
CA GLU A 35 20.57 24.42 -24.39
C GLU A 35 19.74 24.45 -23.10
N TYR A 36 18.48 24.89 -23.14
CA TYR A 36 17.68 25.18 -21.94
C TYR A 36 17.46 23.99 -20.99
N ILE A 37 17.39 22.75 -21.51
CA ILE A 37 17.10 21.55 -20.70
C ILE A 37 18.31 21.09 -19.87
N LYS A 38 19.55 21.30 -20.35
CA LYS A 38 20.78 20.88 -19.66
C LYS A 38 20.90 21.48 -18.26
N ASN A 39 20.52 22.76 -18.12
CA ASN A 39 20.68 23.52 -16.87
C ASN A 39 19.59 23.23 -15.82
N LYS A 40 18.46 22.62 -16.20
CA LYS A 40 17.31 22.38 -15.31
C LYS A 40 17.25 20.97 -14.71
N LEU A 41 18.13 20.06 -15.16
CA LEU A 41 18.22 18.67 -14.69
C LEU A 41 19.45 18.43 -13.80
N LYS A 42 19.73 19.35 -12.87
CA LYS A 42 20.78 19.17 -11.84
C LYS A 42 20.19 18.79 -10.49
N CYS A 43 20.92 17.98 -9.71
CA CYS A 43 20.55 17.69 -8.33
C CYS A 43 20.86 18.89 -7.42
N ASN A 44 19.84 19.54 -6.86
CA ASN A 44 20.02 20.69 -5.95
C ASN A 44 20.94 20.39 -4.75
N SER A 45 21.08 19.13 -4.33
CA SER A 45 21.89 18.73 -3.17
C SER A 45 23.36 18.44 -3.48
N CYS A 46 23.74 18.16 -4.73
CA CYS A 46 25.14 17.86 -5.09
C CYS A 46 25.59 18.40 -6.46
N ASN A 47 24.78 19.25 -7.11
CA ASN A 47 24.95 19.87 -8.42
C ASN A 47 25.27 18.96 -9.63
N LYS A 48 25.31 17.64 -9.47
CA LYS A 48 25.43 16.69 -10.59
C LYS A 48 24.30 16.90 -11.62
N GLN A 49 24.67 16.95 -12.89
CA GLN A 49 23.75 17.12 -14.03
C GLN A 49 23.31 15.76 -14.58
N PHE A 50 22.09 15.69 -15.10
CA PHE A 50 21.47 14.45 -15.60
C PHE A 50 20.83 14.64 -16.97
N ALA A 51 20.96 13.63 -17.83
CA ALA A 51 20.41 13.67 -19.19
C ALA A 51 18.88 13.49 -19.26
N SER A 52 18.22 13.12 -18.14
CA SER A 52 16.77 12.97 -18.08
C SER A 52 16.21 13.19 -16.66
N LEU A 53 14.94 13.56 -16.58
CA LEU A 53 14.22 13.65 -15.31
C LEU A 53 14.19 12.31 -14.55
N GLN A 54 14.15 11.18 -15.28
CA GLN A 54 14.16 9.84 -14.68
C GLN A 54 15.50 9.51 -14.02
N THR A 55 16.63 9.88 -14.65
CA THR A 55 17.97 9.67 -14.07
C THR A 55 18.24 10.61 -12.91
N LEU A 56 17.73 11.85 -12.94
CA LEU A 56 17.74 12.76 -11.80
C LEU A 56 16.92 12.21 -10.62
N LYS A 57 15.68 11.73 -10.84
CA LYS A 57 14.83 11.15 -9.79
C LYS A 57 15.49 9.94 -9.13
N TYR A 58 15.95 8.96 -9.91
CA TYR A 58 16.65 7.79 -9.41
C TYR A 58 17.90 8.17 -8.57
N HIS A 59 18.62 9.21 -8.99
CA HIS A 59 19.73 9.73 -8.21
C HIS A 59 19.29 10.37 -6.89
N GLN A 60 18.23 11.18 -6.88
CA GLN A 60 17.69 11.78 -5.66
C GLN A 60 17.14 10.74 -4.68
N GLN A 61 16.55 9.65 -5.17
CA GLN A 61 15.90 8.57 -4.39
C GLN A 61 16.87 7.58 -3.71
N GLY A 62 18.18 7.86 -3.62
CA GLY A 62 19.12 6.99 -2.91
C GLY A 62 20.53 6.87 -3.49
N HIS A 63 20.88 7.62 -4.54
CA HIS A 63 22.23 7.64 -5.12
C HIS A 63 22.87 9.04 -5.11
N CYS A 64 22.35 9.96 -4.29
CA CYS A 64 22.92 11.26 -4.01
C CYS A 64 23.76 11.21 -2.72
N SER A 65 25.08 11.42 -2.88
CA SER A 65 26.07 11.36 -1.80
C SER A 65 25.91 12.44 -0.71
N VAL A 66 25.06 13.44 -0.93
CA VAL A 66 24.79 14.52 0.04
C VAL A 66 23.41 14.36 0.73
N LEU A 67 22.53 13.51 0.18
CA LEU A 67 21.24 13.19 0.83
C LEU A 67 21.40 12.02 1.82
N LYS A 68 22.21 11.01 1.49
CA LYS A 68 22.50 9.85 2.37
C LYS A 68 23.04 10.22 3.75
N SER A 69 23.66 11.39 3.89
CA SER A 69 24.25 11.88 5.15
C SER A 69 23.28 12.72 6.00
N LYS A 70 21.97 12.72 5.68
CA LYS A 70 20.93 13.45 6.42
C LYS A 70 19.70 12.63 6.83
N GLU A 71 19.65 11.34 6.52
CA GLU A 71 18.47 10.49 6.79
C GLU A 71 18.38 9.99 8.25
N SER A 72 19.26 10.47 9.14
CA SER A 72 19.31 10.11 10.56
C SER A 72 18.71 11.18 11.49
N THR A 73 17.61 11.84 11.11
CA THR A 73 16.65 12.46 12.06
C THR A 73 15.35 12.94 11.38
N ILE A 74 14.21 12.65 12.03
CA ILE A 74 12.89 13.32 11.92
C ILE A 74 12.07 13.09 10.63
N ASN A 75 10.75 12.87 10.82
CA ASN A 75 9.70 12.61 9.82
C ASN A 75 8.56 13.63 10.02
N PRO A 76 7.89 14.12 8.95
CA PRO A 76 6.43 14.20 9.05
C PRO A 76 5.60 13.98 7.75
N LYS A 77 4.45 13.27 7.94
CA LYS A 77 3.11 13.47 7.33
C LYS A 77 2.86 13.24 5.81
N ARG A 78 2.59 11.96 5.50
CA ARG A 78 1.35 11.41 4.86
C ARG A 78 0.70 12.14 3.66
N SER A 79 0.66 11.46 2.51
CA SER A 79 -0.59 11.13 1.80
C SER A 79 -0.50 9.84 0.96
N GLU A 80 -1.61 9.10 0.95
CA GLU A 80 -1.95 7.84 0.25
C GLU A 80 -1.82 7.95 -1.30
N ILE A 81 -1.70 6.89 -2.14
CA ILE A 81 -1.78 5.41 -2.04
C ILE A 81 -1.02 4.80 -3.27
N SER A 82 -0.60 3.54 -3.44
CA SER A 82 -0.78 2.23 -2.75
C SER A 82 0.30 1.19 -3.19
N GLN A 83 0.20 -0.05 -2.67
CA GLN A 83 0.52 -1.38 -3.29
C GLN A 83 1.61 -1.47 -4.40
N ASN A 84 2.71 -2.24 -4.31
CA ASN A 84 2.99 -3.51 -3.62
C ASN A 84 4.50 -3.84 -3.59
N GLU A 85 4.93 -4.56 -2.56
CA GLU A 85 6.23 -5.28 -2.47
C GLU A 85 6.03 -6.81 -2.62
N PRO A 86 7.09 -7.67 -2.60
CA PRO A 86 8.53 -7.39 -2.68
C PRO A 86 9.22 -8.12 -3.85
N LYS A 87 10.49 -7.77 -4.12
CA LYS A 87 11.45 -8.71 -4.74
C LYS A 87 12.82 -8.64 -4.05
N ASN A 88 13.06 -9.63 -3.19
CA ASN A 88 14.38 -9.97 -2.68
C ASN A 88 15.24 -10.58 -3.81
N SER A 89 16.42 -10.00 -4.09
CA SER A 89 17.69 -10.74 -4.00
C SER A 89 18.93 -9.85 -4.16
N GLN A 90 19.81 -9.97 -3.17
CA GLN A 90 21.27 -10.18 -3.30
C GLN A 90 22.11 -9.26 -4.22
N ASN A 91 23.10 -8.61 -3.59
CA ASN A 91 24.25 -7.99 -4.25
C ASN A 91 25.17 -9.05 -4.89
N GLU A 92 25.96 -8.66 -5.89
CA GLU A 92 27.43 -8.89 -5.91
C GLU A 92 28.13 -7.92 -6.93
N PRO A 93 29.49 -7.82 -7.03
CA PRO A 93 30.13 -6.50 -6.95
C PRO A 93 30.46 -5.79 -8.27
N LYS A 94 31.06 -4.60 -8.14
CA LYS A 94 31.35 -3.67 -9.24
C LYS A 94 32.75 -3.84 -9.86
N ASN A 95 32.74 -3.94 -11.18
CA ASN A 95 33.74 -3.50 -12.15
C ASN A 95 34.62 -2.28 -11.75
N SER A 96 35.91 -2.32 -12.14
CA SER A 96 36.73 -1.29 -12.85
C SER A 96 38.22 -1.73 -12.77
N GLN A 97 39.19 -1.40 -13.63
CA GLN A 97 39.42 -0.42 -14.73
C GLN A 97 40.17 -1.14 -15.90
N ASN A 98 40.47 -0.62 -17.11
CA ASN A 98 40.20 0.65 -17.83
C ASN A 98 40.31 0.43 -19.37
N GLU A 99 40.15 1.49 -20.17
CA GLU A 99 40.42 1.53 -21.62
C GLU A 99 41.66 2.44 -21.96
N PRO A 100 41.94 2.87 -23.21
CA PRO A 100 42.49 2.06 -24.31
C PRO A 100 43.69 2.73 -25.04
N LYS A 101 44.40 2.02 -25.93
CA LYS A 101 45.12 2.64 -27.07
C LYS A 101 44.99 1.81 -28.37
N ASN A 102 45.09 2.52 -29.49
CA ASN A 102 44.81 2.05 -30.86
C ASN A 102 46.07 2.17 -31.74
N SER A 103 46.28 1.20 -32.65
CA SER A 103 46.99 1.37 -33.92
C SER A 103 46.74 0.20 -34.87
N GLN A 104 46.96 0.42 -36.18
CA GLN A 104 46.60 -0.50 -37.26
C GLN A 104 47.82 -1.23 -37.85
N ILE A 105 47.60 -2.39 -38.48
CA ILE A 105 48.21 -2.84 -39.76
C ILE A 105 47.44 -4.10 -40.26
N LYS A 106 47.48 -4.40 -41.57
CA LYS A 106 46.74 -5.51 -42.22
C LYS A 106 47.66 -6.72 -42.59
N PRO A 107 47.32 -7.69 -43.47
CA PRO A 107 47.44 -9.10 -43.09
C PRO A 107 48.46 -9.93 -43.91
N LYS A 108 48.87 -11.08 -43.37
CA LYS A 108 49.43 -12.21 -44.12
C LYS A 108 48.91 -13.54 -43.57
N ASN A 109 49.01 -14.60 -44.37
CA ASN A 109 48.35 -15.90 -44.15
C ASN A 109 49.37 -17.05 -44.26
N SER A 110 49.12 -18.16 -43.56
CA SER A 110 49.88 -19.44 -43.63
C SER A 110 51.34 -19.36 -43.11
N GLN A 111 51.88 -20.29 -42.30
CA GLN A 111 51.56 -21.71 -42.05
C GLN A 111 51.70 -22.12 -40.56
N ILE A 112 51.44 -23.41 -40.29
CA ILE A 112 51.22 -24.03 -38.98
C ILE A 112 52.53 -24.38 -38.25
N LYS A 113 52.70 -23.92 -37.00
CA LYS A 113 52.94 -24.75 -35.78
C LYS A 113 53.51 -23.91 -34.62
N LEU A 114 52.76 -23.84 -33.53
CA LEU A 114 53.19 -24.27 -32.19
C LEU A 114 51.95 -24.33 -31.28
N ILE A 115 52.05 -25.07 -30.17
CA ILE A 115 50.95 -25.26 -29.20
C ILE A 115 51.14 -24.23 -28.09
N ASP A 116 50.07 -23.48 -27.78
CA ASP A 116 49.99 -22.62 -26.59
C ASP A 116 48.61 -22.84 -25.95
N ASP A 117 48.52 -23.85 -25.08
CA ASP A 117 47.28 -24.36 -24.49
C ASP A 117 46.78 -23.50 -23.32
N ASN A 118 46.42 -22.25 -23.62
CA ASN A 118 45.64 -21.39 -22.73
C ASN A 118 44.25 -21.06 -23.30
N HIS A 119 43.61 -22.06 -23.90
CA HIS A 119 42.22 -21.96 -24.31
C HIS A 119 41.29 -22.15 -23.10
N ASP A 120 40.92 -21.06 -22.43
CA ASP A 120 40.06 -21.03 -21.24
C ASP A 120 38.85 -21.98 -21.39
N ASN A 121 38.81 -23.03 -20.57
CA ASN A 121 37.93 -24.17 -20.75
C ASN A 121 36.50 -23.87 -20.25
N ILE A 122 35.67 -23.32 -21.14
CA ILE A 122 34.36 -22.76 -20.79
C ILE A 122 33.36 -23.87 -20.40
N LYS A 123 32.95 -23.86 -19.13
CA LYS A 123 32.05 -24.87 -18.55
C LYS A 123 30.57 -24.48 -18.67
N CYS A 124 29.70 -25.45 -18.91
CA CYS A 124 28.25 -25.27 -18.89
C CYS A 124 27.71 -25.38 -17.46
N ASN A 125 27.07 -24.31 -16.97
CA ASN A 125 26.58 -24.24 -15.57
C ASN A 125 25.55 -25.34 -15.23
N HIS A 126 24.75 -25.81 -16.20
CA HIS A 126 23.69 -26.80 -15.95
C HIS A 126 24.18 -28.25 -15.95
N CYS A 127 25.07 -28.63 -16.86
CA CYS A 127 25.49 -30.04 -17.05
C CYS A 127 27.01 -30.27 -16.92
N LYS A 128 27.76 -29.25 -16.50
CA LYS A 128 29.21 -29.27 -16.22
C LYS A 128 30.14 -29.70 -17.39
N ARG A 129 29.58 -29.95 -18.59
CA ARG A 129 30.36 -30.16 -19.83
C ARG A 129 31.23 -28.96 -20.16
N VAL A 130 32.43 -29.23 -20.67
CA VAL A 130 33.45 -28.25 -21.05
C VAL A 130 33.42 -28.02 -22.57
N PHE A 131 33.69 -26.79 -22.99
CA PHE A 131 33.73 -26.35 -24.38
C PHE A 131 34.89 -25.37 -24.57
N THR A 132 35.71 -25.57 -25.60
CA THR A 132 36.75 -24.60 -25.99
C THR A 132 36.13 -23.28 -26.46
N LEU A 133 35.10 -23.34 -27.32
CA LEU A 133 34.50 -22.17 -27.94
C LEU A 133 33.17 -21.75 -27.32
N LYS A 134 33.03 -20.45 -27.02
CA LYS A 134 31.79 -19.81 -26.52
C LYS A 134 30.60 -20.02 -27.47
N SER A 135 30.85 -20.07 -28.78
CA SER A 135 29.85 -20.39 -29.80
C SER A 135 29.32 -21.83 -29.69
N SER A 136 30.18 -22.79 -29.35
CA SER A 136 29.80 -24.19 -29.10
C SER A 136 28.99 -24.36 -27.83
N LEU A 137 29.35 -23.62 -26.76
CA LEU A 137 28.55 -23.54 -25.52
C LEU A 137 27.18 -22.91 -25.78
N ASN A 138 27.10 -21.80 -26.51
CA ASN A 138 25.81 -21.17 -26.86
C ASN A 138 24.91 -22.13 -27.65
N LYS A 139 25.44 -22.78 -28.70
CA LYS A 139 24.75 -23.84 -29.45
C LYS A 139 24.42 -25.09 -28.61
N HIS A 140 24.98 -25.23 -27.41
CA HIS A 140 24.60 -26.26 -26.45
C HIS A 140 23.46 -25.80 -25.54
N LEU A 141 23.58 -24.60 -24.95
CA LEU A 141 22.55 -23.99 -24.10
C LEU A 141 21.23 -23.72 -24.83
N GLN A 142 21.27 -23.44 -26.14
CA GLN A 142 20.09 -23.19 -26.97
C GLN A 142 19.23 -24.42 -27.29
N GLY A 143 19.67 -25.65 -26.99
CA GLY A 143 18.84 -26.84 -27.26
C GLY A 143 19.48 -28.22 -27.16
N ARG A 144 20.81 -28.32 -26.92
CA ARG A 144 21.53 -29.61 -26.77
C ARG A 144 21.92 -29.91 -25.32
N CYS A 145 21.46 -29.10 -24.37
CA CYS A 145 21.68 -29.30 -22.93
C CYS A 145 20.47 -29.99 -22.31
N LYS A 146 20.56 -31.32 -22.08
CA LYS A 146 19.47 -32.12 -21.49
C LYS A 146 19.00 -31.53 -20.15
N VAL A 147 19.93 -31.30 -19.22
CA VAL A 147 19.64 -30.78 -17.87
C VAL A 147 18.95 -29.41 -17.91
N LYS A 148 19.41 -28.49 -18.77
CA LYS A 148 18.74 -27.20 -18.95
C LYS A 148 17.33 -27.38 -19.51
N LYS A 149 17.14 -28.22 -20.53
CA LYS A 149 15.81 -28.48 -21.11
C LYS A 149 14.83 -29.09 -20.10
N GLN A 150 15.31 -29.96 -19.20
CA GLN A 150 14.49 -30.54 -18.13
C GLN A 150 14.06 -29.46 -17.13
N HIS A 151 15.00 -28.68 -16.59
CA HIS A 151 14.72 -27.57 -15.67
C HIS A 151 13.87 -26.46 -16.31
N ASP A 152 14.04 -26.17 -17.62
CA ASP A 152 13.17 -25.25 -18.35
C ASP A 152 11.73 -25.80 -18.40
N GLN A 153 11.54 -27.09 -18.73
CA GLN A 153 10.23 -27.74 -18.78
C GLN A 153 9.54 -27.76 -17.41
N GLU A 154 10.25 -28.20 -16.36
CA GLU A 154 9.77 -28.22 -14.97
C GLU A 154 9.28 -26.84 -14.51
N LYS A 155 9.94 -25.77 -14.98
CA LYS A 155 9.56 -24.38 -14.70
C LYS A 155 8.32 -23.93 -15.47
N GLU A 156 8.17 -24.28 -16.74
CA GLU A 156 6.96 -23.97 -17.53
C GLU A 156 5.74 -24.76 -17.00
N ASP A 157 5.93 -26.02 -16.57
CA ASP A 157 4.89 -26.85 -15.94
C ASP A 157 4.45 -26.26 -14.59
N LEU A 158 5.40 -25.80 -13.77
CA LEU A 158 5.14 -25.09 -12.52
C LEU A 158 4.41 -23.76 -12.76
N MET A 159 4.86 -22.97 -13.74
CA MET A 159 4.22 -21.69 -14.08
C MET A 159 2.79 -21.90 -14.58
N THR A 160 2.55 -22.94 -15.39
CA THR A 160 1.21 -23.33 -15.85
C THR A 160 0.30 -23.73 -14.68
N ARG A 161 0.84 -24.42 -13.66
CA ARG A 161 0.10 -24.76 -12.43
C ARG A 161 -0.29 -23.50 -11.63
N LEU A 162 0.67 -22.61 -11.39
CA LEU A 162 0.46 -21.35 -10.65
C LEU A 162 -0.55 -20.43 -11.34
N ILE A 163 -0.58 -20.40 -12.68
CA ILE A 163 -1.58 -19.63 -13.44
C ILE A 163 -2.99 -20.19 -13.19
N LYS A 164 -3.18 -21.51 -13.26
CA LYS A 164 -4.49 -22.15 -13.02
C LYS A 164 -4.99 -21.92 -11.59
N GLU A 165 -4.12 -22.11 -10.59
CA GLU A 165 -4.42 -21.89 -9.18
C GLU A 165 -4.82 -20.42 -8.92
N LYS A 166 -4.14 -19.47 -9.57
CA LYS A 166 -4.52 -18.06 -9.52
C LYS A 166 -5.87 -17.81 -10.20
N GLU A 167 -6.12 -18.35 -11.39
CA GLU A 167 -7.40 -18.18 -12.08
C GLU A 167 -8.58 -18.74 -11.28
N GLU A 168 -8.41 -19.87 -10.59
CA GLU A 168 -9.42 -20.40 -9.67
C GLU A 168 -9.64 -19.51 -8.45
N SER A 169 -8.57 -18.92 -7.92
CA SER A 169 -8.64 -17.97 -6.80
C SER A 169 -9.32 -16.67 -7.20
N ASP A 170 -8.98 -16.11 -8.36
CA ASP A 170 -9.61 -14.91 -8.93
C ASP A 170 -11.10 -15.16 -9.27
N LYS A 171 -11.49 -16.39 -9.66
CA LYS A 171 -12.90 -16.80 -9.83
C LYS A 171 -13.64 -16.83 -8.48
N LYS A 172 -13.06 -17.46 -7.46
CA LYS A 172 -13.63 -17.52 -6.09
C LYS A 172 -13.82 -16.12 -5.49
N LEU A 173 -12.85 -15.23 -5.68
CA LEU A 173 -12.91 -13.83 -5.20
C LEU A 173 -14.02 -13.03 -5.91
N LYS A 174 -14.19 -13.18 -7.23
CA LYS A 174 -15.27 -12.53 -7.98
C LYS A 174 -16.66 -13.00 -7.52
N GLU A 175 -16.83 -14.30 -7.29
CA GLU A 175 -18.08 -14.87 -6.77
C GLU A 175 -18.38 -14.37 -5.34
N GLN A 176 -17.36 -14.21 -4.49
CA GLN A 176 -17.53 -13.58 -3.17
C GLN A 176 -17.93 -12.11 -3.27
N ASN A 177 -17.27 -11.31 -4.12
CA ASN A 177 -17.59 -9.89 -4.30
C ASN A 177 -19.03 -9.70 -4.78
N LYS A 178 -19.49 -10.47 -5.78
CA LYS A 178 -20.87 -10.45 -6.25
C LYS A 178 -21.88 -10.72 -5.12
N ARG A 179 -21.59 -11.69 -4.24
CA ARG A 179 -22.42 -12.00 -3.06
C ARG A 179 -22.38 -10.93 -1.96
N PHE A 180 -21.37 -10.05 -1.95
CA PHE A 180 -21.35 -8.86 -1.10
C PHE A 180 -22.12 -7.70 -1.74
N GLU A 181 -22.01 -7.49 -3.05
CA GLU A 181 -22.80 -6.51 -3.81
C GLU A 181 -24.31 -6.79 -3.71
N GLU A 182 -24.72 -8.06 -3.85
CA GLU A 182 -26.11 -8.51 -3.65
C GLU A 182 -26.63 -8.22 -2.22
N LYS A 183 -25.77 -8.37 -1.20
CA LYS A 183 -26.11 -8.06 0.20
C LYS A 183 -26.14 -6.58 0.51
N LEU A 184 -25.32 -5.77 -0.16
CA LEU A 184 -25.32 -4.31 -0.05
C LEU A 184 -26.65 -3.76 -0.61
N ALA A 185 -27.00 -4.13 -1.83
CA ALA A 185 -28.26 -3.69 -2.47
C ALA A 185 -29.52 -4.08 -1.65
N GLU A 186 -29.49 -5.23 -0.98
CA GLU A 186 -30.58 -5.64 -0.07
C GLU A 186 -30.59 -4.83 1.25
N LYS A 187 -29.42 -4.39 1.74
CA LYS A 187 -29.36 -3.48 2.90
C LYS A 187 -29.80 -2.07 2.57
N ASP A 188 -29.49 -1.57 1.38
CA ASP A 188 -29.93 -0.25 0.91
C ASP A 188 -31.46 -0.17 0.81
N ARG A 189 -32.12 -1.23 0.32
CA ARG A 189 -33.60 -1.36 0.34
C ARG A 189 -34.19 -1.31 1.75
N GLN A 190 -33.57 -2.00 2.70
CA GLN A 190 -34.02 -2.01 4.10
C GLN A 190 -33.86 -0.62 4.74
N ILE A 191 -32.81 0.13 4.36
CA ILE A 191 -32.63 1.53 4.77
C ILE A 191 -33.71 2.44 4.15
N GLU A 192 -34.02 2.30 2.86
CA GLU A 192 -35.13 3.04 2.23
C GLU A 192 -36.48 2.80 2.92
N GLU A 193 -36.79 1.56 3.31
CA GLU A 193 -38.03 1.22 4.00
C GLU A 193 -38.10 1.85 5.40
N ILE A 194 -36.97 1.88 6.12
CA ILE A 194 -36.85 2.56 7.42
C ILE A 194 -37.05 4.07 7.26
N ILE A 195 -36.44 4.71 6.25
CA ILE A 195 -36.62 6.15 5.98
C ILE A 195 -38.10 6.48 5.73
N LYS A 196 -38.80 5.69 4.88
CA LYS A 196 -40.24 5.88 4.59
C LYS A 196 -41.11 5.71 5.85
N LYS A 197 -40.72 4.83 6.78
CA LYS A 197 -41.38 4.69 8.10
C LYS A 197 -41.09 5.88 9.03
N MET A 198 -39.88 6.44 9.00
CA MET A 198 -39.54 7.64 9.78
C MET A 198 -40.29 8.88 9.26
N GLU A 199 -40.34 9.12 7.95
CA GLU A 199 -41.08 10.25 7.36
C GLU A 199 -42.58 10.21 7.69
N SER A 200 -43.20 9.02 7.66
CA SER A 200 -44.61 8.86 8.00
C SER A 200 -44.88 9.06 9.49
N MET A 201 -43.97 8.59 10.36
CA MET A 201 -44.01 8.88 11.80
C MET A 201 -43.84 10.38 12.10
N GLU A 202 -42.93 11.07 11.41
CA GLU A 202 -42.72 12.52 11.57
C GLU A 202 -43.95 13.34 11.17
N LYS A 203 -44.62 12.95 10.08
CA LYS A 203 -45.90 13.54 9.64
C LYS A 203 -46.98 13.38 10.72
N LEU A 204 -47.12 12.18 11.31
CA LEU A 204 -48.06 11.93 12.41
C LEU A 204 -47.77 12.80 13.65
N ILE A 205 -46.50 12.98 14.02
CA ILE A 205 -46.09 13.86 15.14
C ILE A 205 -46.47 15.32 14.84
N LYS A 206 -46.18 15.81 13.62
CA LYS A 206 -46.52 17.17 13.19
C LYS A 206 -48.03 17.44 13.22
N THR A 207 -48.85 16.51 12.71
CA THR A 207 -50.32 16.62 12.79
C THR A 207 -50.82 16.61 14.23
N ARG A 208 -50.31 15.72 15.08
CA ARG A 208 -50.73 15.60 16.48
C ARG A 208 -50.45 16.86 17.28
N ASN A 209 -49.30 17.49 17.07
CA ASN A 209 -48.94 18.75 17.71
C ASN A 209 -49.86 19.90 17.27
N ALA A 210 -50.21 20.00 15.97
CA ALA A 210 -51.13 21.02 15.48
C ALA A 210 -52.53 20.90 16.12
N THR A 211 -53.10 19.69 16.22
CA THR A 211 -54.39 19.48 16.90
C THR A 211 -54.29 19.77 18.40
N SER A 212 -53.15 19.50 19.04
CA SER A 212 -52.95 19.79 20.46
C SER A 212 -52.87 21.30 20.76
N ILE A 213 -52.35 22.11 19.83
CA ILE A 213 -52.31 23.58 19.95
C ILE A 213 -53.72 24.17 19.87
N GLN A 214 -54.56 23.72 18.92
CA GLN A 214 -55.95 24.18 18.81
C GLN A 214 -56.81 23.84 20.03
N ASN A 215 -56.48 22.75 20.75
CA ASN A 215 -57.11 22.45 22.02
C ASN A 215 -56.58 23.31 23.18
N ALA A 216 -55.30 23.72 23.16
CA ALA A 216 -54.72 24.57 24.20
C ALA A 216 -55.37 25.96 24.26
N GLU A 217 -55.60 26.60 23.10
CA GLU A 217 -56.31 27.89 23.01
C GLU A 217 -57.75 27.81 23.57
N LYS A 218 -58.37 26.63 23.53
CA LYS A 218 -59.71 26.39 24.06
C LYS A 218 -59.74 26.01 25.55
N ILE A 219 -58.58 25.79 26.18
CA ILE A 219 -58.43 25.34 27.59
C ILE A 219 -57.66 26.39 28.42
N GLN A 220 -57.79 27.67 28.11
CA GLN A 220 -57.27 28.75 28.96
C GLN A 220 -58.11 29.01 30.23
N ASN A 221 -59.29 28.36 30.36
CA ASN A 221 -60.29 28.62 31.41
C ASN A 221 -60.35 27.58 32.55
N ASN A 222 -59.42 26.62 32.65
CA ASN A 222 -59.38 25.70 33.80
C ASN A 222 -57.94 25.32 34.19
N THR A 223 -57.46 25.93 35.28
CA THR A 223 -56.14 25.69 35.85
C THR A 223 -56.09 24.34 36.58
N LEU A 224 -55.36 23.37 36.02
CA LEU A 224 -54.85 22.22 36.78
C LEU A 224 -53.33 22.12 36.63
N ASN A 225 -52.65 22.34 37.75
CA ASN A 225 -51.19 22.33 37.83
C ASN A 225 -50.67 20.88 37.78
N SER A 226 -50.14 20.45 36.63
CA SER A 226 -49.55 19.13 36.45
C SER A 226 -48.03 19.25 36.37
N ASN A 227 -47.33 18.92 37.45
CA ASN A 227 -45.86 18.89 37.49
C ASN A 227 -45.34 17.76 36.59
N TYR A 228 -44.86 18.12 35.41
CA TYR A 228 -44.13 17.20 34.53
C TYR A 228 -42.73 16.92 35.10
N ASN A 229 -42.67 15.93 35.99
CA ASN A 229 -41.41 15.34 36.48
C ASN A 229 -40.70 14.61 35.33
N ASN A 230 -39.95 15.36 34.51
CA ASN A 230 -38.97 14.79 33.60
C ASN A 230 -37.83 14.18 34.44
N THR A 231 -37.88 12.86 34.63
CA THR A 231 -36.81 12.10 35.30
C THR A 231 -35.56 12.07 34.42
N VAL A 232 -34.77 13.13 34.47
CA VAL A 232 -33.45 13.20 33.85
C VAL A 232 -32.52 12.28 34.64
N ASN A 233 -32.29 11.07 34.13
CA ASN A 233 -31.33 10.11 34.70
C ASN A 233 -29.90 10.64 34.53
N ASN A 234 -29.49 11.52 35.43
CA ASN A 234 -28.18 12.16 35.44
C ASN A 234 -27.12 11.20 35.99
N ILE A 235 -26.69 10.24 35.16
CA ILE A 235 -25.66 9.24 35.48
C ILE A 235 -24.39 9.96 35.94
N LYS A 236 -23.91 9.64 37.14
CA LYS A 236 -22.66 10.16 37.68
C LYS A 236 -21.56 9.13 37.49
N ILE A 237 -20.55 9.46 36.70
CA ILE A 237 -19.37 8.63 36.47
C ILE A 237 -18.51 8.62 37.75
N ILE A 238 -17.93 7.46 38.07
CA ILE A 238 -17.06 7.22 39.21
C ILE A 238 -15.59 7.36 38.78
N ALA A 239 -14.74 7.90 39.65
CA ALA A 239 -13.31 8.04 39.39
C ALA A 239 -12.63 6.69 39.07
N TYR A 240 -11.62 6.72 38.18
CA TYR A 240 -10.77 5.57 37.89
C TYR A 240 -10.05 5.06 39.15
N GLY A 241 -10.06 3.74 39.35
CA GLY A 241 -9.54 3.07 40.55
C GLY A 241 -10.47 3.13 41.77
N LYS A 242 -11.75 3.45 41.57
CA LYS A 242 -12.80 3.47 42.61
C LYS A 242 -14.12 2.83 42.15
N GLU A 243 -14.06 2.00 41.12
CA GLU A 243 -15.19 1.36 40.45
C GLU A 243 -16.04 0.54 41.41
N ASP A 244 -17.36 0.54 41.20
CA ASP A 244 -18.22 -0.45 41.84
C ASP A 244 -17.99 -1.81 41.18
N LEU A 245 -17.49 -2.79 41.95
CA LEU A 245 -17.28 -4.17 41.50
C LEU A 245 -18.42 -5.12 41.90
N SER A 246 -19.45 -4.63 42.60
CA SER A 246 -20.52 -5.45 43.20
C SER A 246 -21.39 -6.21 42.19
N HIS A 247 -21.29 -5.89 40.89
CA HIS A 247 -21.97 -6.59 39.80
C HIS A 247 -21.18 -7.77 39.23
N ILE A 248 -19.90 -7.96 39.60
CA ILE A 248 -19.07 -9.08 39.13
C ILE A 248 -19.14 -10.18 40.19
N LEU A 249 -19.85 -11.26 39.88
CA LEU A 249 -20.05 -12.37 40.82
C LEU A 249 -18.94 -13.42 40.67
N GLU A 250 -18.84 -14.33 41.63
CA GLU A 250 -17.82 -15.39 41.64
C GLU A 250 -17.83 -16.25 40.36
N ASN A 251 -19.01 -16.44 39.75
CA ASN A 251 -19.16 -17.13 38.47
C ASN A 251 -18.60 -16.32 37.30
N ASP A 252 -18.74 -15.00 37.30
CA ASP A 252 -18.15 -14.12 36.28
C ASP A 252 -16.63 -14.14 36.36
N TYR A 253 -16.06 -14.05 37.58
CA TYR A 253 -14.62 -14.22 37.80
C TYR A 253 -14.11 -15.58 37.28
N LYS A 254 -14.82 -16.68 37.55
CA LYS A 254 -14.49 -18.01 36.99
C LYS A 254 -14.56 -18.02 35.45
N MET A 255 -15.60 -17.43 34.86
CA MET A 255 -15.75 -17.31 33.40
C MET A 255 -14.70 -16.41 32.75
N ILE A 256 -14.21 -15.38 33.45
CA ILE A 256 -13.14 -14.49 33.00
C ILE A 256 -11.78 -15.19 33.08
N LEU A 257 -11.44 -15.81 34.21
CA LEU A 257 -10.17 -16.53 34.39
C LEU A 257 -10.01 -17.70 33.42
N ASN A 258 -11.10 -18.43 33.13
CA ASN A 258 -11.12 -19.51 32.14
C ASN A 258 -10.84 -19.05 30.69
N LYS A 259 -10.79 -17.73 30.40
CA LYS A 259 -10.35 -17.19 29.10
C LYS A 259 -8.82 -17.18 28.92
N GLY A 260 -8.04 -17.62 29.92
CA GLY A 260 -6.59 -17.74 29.83
C GLY A 260 -5.93 -16.38 29.54
N PHE A 261 -5.16 -16.27 28.45
CA PHE A 261 -4.53 -15.00 28.05
C PHE A 261 -5.51 -13.84 27.75
N LYS A 262 -6.81 -14.12 27.62
CA LYS A 262 -7.86 -13.10 27.47
C LYS A 262 -8.59 -12.76 28.77
N SER A 263 -8.11 -13.25 29.93
CA SER A 263 -8.72 -12.95 31.24
C SER A 263 -8.64 -11.45 31.57
N VAL A 264 -7.44 -10.84 31.55
CA VAL A 264 -7.26 -9.42 31.88
C VAL A 264 -8.05 -8.49 30.95
N PRO A 265 -8.02 -8.62 29.60
CA PRO A 265 -8.89 -7.83 28.72
C PRO A 265 -10.39 -8.00 29.01
N ALA A 266 -10.84 -9.22 29.32
CA ALA A 266 -12.24 -9.47 29.65
C ALA A 266 -12.64 -8.96 31.04
N LEU A 267 -11.69 -8.84 31.98
CA LEU A 267 -11.91 -8.21 33.28
C LEU A 267 -12.07 -6.69 33.11
N VAL A 268 -11.16 -6.05 32.37
CA VAL A 268 -11.23 -4.61 32.03
C VAL A 268 -12.54 -4.28 31.30
N GLU A 269 -12.97 -5.13 30.35
CA GLU A 269 -14.27 -5.04 29.68
C GLU A 269 -15.45 -5.12 30.67
N SER A 270 -15.38 -6.03 31.65
CA SER A 270 -16.45 -6.27 32.65
C SER A 270 -16.51 -5.21 33.77
N ILE A 271 -15.42 -4.46 33.97
CA ILE A 271 -15.32 -3.36 34.94
C ILE A 271 -15.70 -2.02 34.27
N HIS A 272 -14.90 -1.56 33.29
CA HIS A 272 -14.95 -0.18 32.78
C HIS A 272 -15.86 0.00 31.55
N PHE A 273 -16.15 -1.07 30.80
CA PHE A 273 -16.93 -1.03 29.56
C PHE A 273 -18.28 -1.76 29.66
N ASN A 274 -18.70 -2.09 30.88
CA ASN A 274 -19.91 -2.87 31.13
C ASN A 274 -21.18 -2.05 30.85
N ARG A 275 -21.94 -2.43 29.82
CA ARG A 275 -23.15 -1.73 29.37
C ARG A 275 -24.22 -1.55 30.47
N ASN A 276 -24.23 -2.39 31.50
CA ASN A 276 -25.20 -2.36 32.59
C ASN A 276 -24.74 -1.50 33.79
N LYS A 277 -23.50 -0.97 33.75
CA LYS A 277 -22.87 -0.14 34.78
C LYS A 277 -22.21 1.10 34.16
N PRO A 278 -22.98 2.04 33.60
CA PRO A 278 -22.45 3.26 32.99
C PRO A 278 -21.73 4.18 33.98
N GLU A 279 -21.93 3.99 35.29
CA GLU A 279 -21.22 4.69 36.34
C GLU A 279 -19.71 4.39 36.32
N ASN A 280 -19.32 3.18 35.88
CA ASN A 280 -17.92 2.78 35.74
C ASN A 280 -17.30 3.15 34.38
N HIS A 281 -18.01 3.87 33.49
CA HIS A 281 -17.49 4.26 32.15
C HIS A 281 -16.52 5.44 32.26
N ASN A 282 -15.42 5.22 32.99
CA ASN A 282 -14.42 6.20 33.38
C ASN A 282 -13.15 6.16 32.52
N ILE A 283 -13.16 5.38 31.43
CA ILE A 283 -12.11 5.32 30.42
C ILE A 283 -12.74 5.51 29.04
N TYR A 284 -12.18 6.42 28.25
CA TYR A 284 -12.65 6.71 26.90
C TYR A 284 -11.50 6.67 25.88
N ILE A 285 -11.70 5.86 24.84
CA ILE A 285 -10.76 5.69 23.72
C ILE A 285 -11.36 6.37 22.49
N SER A 286 -10.92 7.59 22.21
CA SER A 286 -11.44 8.42 21.11
C SER A 286 -11.12 7.85 19.72
N ASN A 287 -9.97 7.18 19.58
CA ASN A 287 -9.44 6.71 18.30
C ASN A 287 -8.43 5.56 18.52
N MET A 288 -8.64 4.42 17.86
CA MET A 288 -7.76 3.24 17.93
C MET A 288 -6.32 3.49 17.43
N ARG A 289 -6.06 4.60 16.72
CA ARG A 289 -4.73 4.99 16.23
C ARG A 289 -4.01 6.01 17.12
N ASP A 290 -4.68 6.54 18.15
CA ASP A 290 -4.05 7.48 19.07
C ASP A 290 -3.17 6.73 20.09
N ASN A 291 -2.18 7.40 20.67
CA ASN A 291 -1.36 6.87 21.77
C ASN A 291 -1.83 7.40 23.13
N TYR A 292 -2.90 8.18 23.18
CA TYR A 292 -3.50 8.69 24.40
C TYR A 292 -4.90 8.12 24.62
N VAL A 293 -5.29 8.04 25.89
CA VAL A 293 -6.64 7.69 26.37
C VAL A 293 -7.11 8.74 27.36
N LEU A 294 -8.43 8.95 27.44
CA LEU A 294 -9.03 9.85 28.41
C LEU A 294 -9.51 9.03 29.63
N ILE A 295 -9.15 9.48 30.83
CA ILE A 295 -9.50 8.85 32.11
C ILE A 295 -10.21 9.87 32.99
N TYR A 296 -11.33 9.48 33.60
CA TYR A 296 -12.07 10.32 34.54
C TYR A 296 -11.50 10.22 35.96
N ASP A 297 -11.07 11.33 36.53
CA ASP A 297 -10.47 11.38 37.89
C ASP A 297 -11.50 11.55 39.03
N GLY A 298 -12.78 11.72 38.68
CA GLY A 298 -13.87 12.03 39.60
C GLY A 298 -14.36 13.48 39.54
N ASN A 299 -13.61 14.37 38.90
CA ASN A 299 -13.98 15.74 38.57
C ASN A 299 -13.97 15.96 37.04
N GLU A 300 -12.84 15.66 36.38
CA GLU A 300 -12.58 15.95 34.98
C GLU A 300 -11.90 14.79 34.22
N TRP A 301 -11.75 14.94 32.90
CA TRP A 301 -11.19 13.93 32.00
C TRP A 301 -9.72 14.23 31.68
N GLN A 302 -8.82 13.50 32.32
CA GLN A 302 -7.37 13.61 32.13
C GLN A 302 -6.90 12.81 30.92
N LEU A 303 -6.08 13.43 30.07
CA LEU A 303 -5.42 12.76 28.94
C LEU A 303 -4.14 12.06 29.42
N ARG A 304 -4.08 10.73 29.35
CA ARG A 304 -2.89 9.94 29.70
C ARG A 304 -2.37 9.13 28.51
N GLU A 305 -1.08 8.80 28.52
CA GLU A 305 -0.49 7.86 27.57
C GLU A 305 -1.08 6.45 27.75
N ARG A 306 -1.51 5.82 26.64
CA ARG A 306 -2.16 4.50 26.63
C ARG A 306 -1.29 3.43 27.26
N GLU A 307 -0.01 3.42 26.93
CA GLU A 307 0.94 2.39 27.38
C GLU A 307 1.06 2.37 28.91
N ASN A 308 1.15 3.54 29.54
CA ASN A 308 1.22 3.66 31.01
C ASN A 308 -0.09 3.19 31.66
N VAL A 309 -1.24 3.57 31.09
CA VAL A 309 -2.57 3.16 31.57
C VAL A 309 -2.76 1.64 31.46
N LEU A 310 -2.34 1.03 30.35
CA LEU A 310 -2.39 -0.42 30.21
C LEU A 310 -1.45 -1.14 31.18
N GLN A 311 -0.36 -0.50 31.61
CA GLN A 311 0.53 -1.03 32.65
C GLN A 311 -0.03 -0.85 34.08
N GLU A 312 -0.90 0.14 34.32
CA GLU A 312 -1.66 0.28 35.58
C GLU A 312 -2.79 -0.78 35.75
N MET A 313 -3.09 -1.58 34.72
CA MET A 313 -4.21 -2.54 34.67
C MET A 313 -3.83 -4.03 34.83
N VAL A 314 -2.55 -4.35 35.02
CA VAL A 314 -1.99 -5.73 34.87
C VAL A 314 -1.34 -6.24 36.15
#